data_AF-A0A2P9CH53-F1
#
_entry.id   AF-A0A2P9CH53-F1
#
_cell.length_a   1.000
_cell.length_b   1.000
_cell.length_c   1.000
_cell.angle_alpha   90.00
_cell.angle_beta   90.00
_cell.angle_gamma   90.00
#
_symmetry.space_group_name_H-M   'P 1'
#
loop_
_entity.id
_entity.type
_entity.pdbx_description
1 polymer ?
#
loop_
_entity_poly.entity_id
_entity_poly.type
_entity_poly.pdbx_seq_one_letter_code
_entity_poly.pdbx_strand_id
1 'polypeptide(L)'
;MSTLKAIIAPSVLASNISKLAEETQRMESLGAEWIHLDVMDMHFVPNLSFEKYVPLLKTSNQLTFHFEALNEDTERCIQLAKEIRDNNLWCGISIKPKTDVQKLVPLLDTNLINTVLVMTVEPGFGGQSFMHDMMGTSIFNAEDPKYVIDTMRASVQKYLKN
;
A
#
# COMPACT_ATOMS: atom_id res chain seq x y z
N MET A 1 -6.95 -21.04 -10.68
CA MET A 1 -6.36 -20.40 -9.49
C MET A 1 -5.32 -19.40 -9.97
N SER A 2 -5.55 -18.10 -9.76
CA SER A 2 -4.48 -17.12 -9.91
C SER A 2 -3.56 -17.27 -8.70
N THR A 3 -2.27 -17.43 -8.93
CA THR A 3 -1.27 -17.42 -7.86
C THR A 3 -0.87 -15.98 -7.55
N LEU A 4 -0.29 -15.74 -6.36
CA LEU A 4 0.46 -14.50 -6.13
C LEU A 4 1.47 -14.31 -7.26
N LYS A 5 1.58 -13.06 -7.73
CA LYS A 5 2.55 -12.67 -8.74
C LYS A 5 3.62 -11.81 -8.09
N ALA A 6 4.87 -12.05 -8.48
CA ALA A 6 5.92 -11.07 -8.25
C ALA A 6 5.59 -9.84 -9.11
N ILE A 7 5.57 -8.66 -8.49
CA ILE A 7 5.29 -7.38 -9.15
C ILE A 7 6.40 -6.43 -8.73
N ILE A 8 6.99 -5.74 -9.70
CA ILE A 8 7.93 -4.65 -9.48
C ILE A 8 7.22 -3.34 -9.84
N ALA A 9 7.15 -2.42 -8.87
CA ALA A 9 6.50 -1.13 -9.02
C ALA A 9 7.50 0.01 -8.74
N PRO A 10 8.26 0.50 -9.73
CA PRO A 10 9.18 1.61 -9.54
C PRO A 10 8.44 2.86 -9.06
N SER A 11 8.95 3.51 -8.00
CA SER A 11 8.43 4.80 -7.54
C SER A 11 8.95 5.94 -8.41
N VAL A 12 8.03 6.69 -9.01
CA VAL A 12 8.38 7.86 -9.82
C VAL A 12 8.90 9.03 -9.00
N LEU A 13 8.70 9.01 -7.67
CA LEU A 13 9.21 10.05 -6.78
C LEU A 13 10.75 10.13 -6.82
N ALA A 14 11.41 9.00 -7.12
CA ALA A 14 12.86 8.92 -7.28
C ALA A 14 13.35 9.24 -8.71
N SER A 15 12.44 9.57 -9.64
CA SER A 15 12.76 9.84 -11.05
C SER A 15 12.93 11.34 -11.34
N ASN A 16 13.24 11.69 -12.59
CA ASN A 16 13.11 13.07 -13.04
C ASN A 16 11.64 13.44 -13.28
N ILE A 17 11.00 14.00 -12.24
CA ILE A 17 9.56 14.35 -12.26
C ILE A 17 9.21 15.36 -13.38
N SER A 18 10.15 16.21 -13.81
CA SER A 18 9.92 17.11 -14.95
C SER A 18 9.68 16.39 -16.28
N LYS A 19 10.03 15.10 -16.34
CA LYS A 19 9.88 14.20 -17.49
C LYS A 19 9.06 12.97 -17.14
N LEU A 20 8.06 13.12 -16.27
CA LEU A 20 7.30 11.99 -15.69
C LEU A 20 6.77 10.99 -16.73
N ALA A 21 6.25 11.47 -17.86
CA ALA A 21 5.74 10.61 -18.93
C ALA A 21 6.87 9.76 -19.57
N GLU A 22 8.01 10.38 -19.88
CA GLU A 22 9.18 9.68 -20.43
C GLU A 22 9.72 8.64 -19.43
N GLU A 23 9.82 9.00 -18.14
CA GLU A 23 10.28 8.11 -17.08
C GLU A 23 9.34 6.91 -16.88
N THR A 24 8.03 7.14 -16.94
CA THR A 24 7.02 6.10 -16.83
C THR A 24 7.07 5.14 -18.02
N GLN A 25 7.09 5.67 -19.25
CA GLN A 25 7.22 4.88 -20.48
C GLN A 25 8.54 4.08 -20.49
N ARG A 26 9.61 4.67 -19.97
CA ARG A 26 10.89 3.98 -19.80
C ARG A 26 10.74 2.77 -18.90
N MET A 27 10.15 2.90 -17.72
CA MET A 27 9.94 1.77 -16.79
C MET A 27 9.04 0.68 -17.37
N GLU A 28 7.95 1.07 -18.05
CA GLU A 28 7.06 0.14 -18.76
C GLU A 28 7.82 -0.64 -19.84
N SER A 29 8.64 0.04 -20.66
CA SER A 29 9.44 -0.60 -21.71
C SER A 29 10.50 -1.58 -21.17
N LEU A 30 10.91 -1.41 -19.91
CA LEU A 30 11.83 -2.30 -19.20
C LEU A 30 11.13 -3.48 -18.52
N GLY A 31 9.79 -3.55 -18.61
CA GLY A 31 9.00 -4.66 -18.11
C GLY A 31 8.48 -4.49 -16.69
N ALA A 32 8.51 -3.28 -16.12
CA ALA A 32 7.82 -3.02 -14.84
C ALA A 32 6.31 -3.26 -15.01
N GLU A 33 5.71 -4.06 -14.13
CA GLU A 33 4.28 -4.36 -14.23
C GLU A 33 3.45 -3.16 -13.79
N TRP A 34 3.88 -2.47 -12.74
CA TRP A 34 3.19 -1.33 -12.13
C TRP A 34 4.09 -0.10 -12.05
N ILE A 35 3.47 1.05 -11.85
CA ILE A 35 4.14 2.32 -11.57
C ILE A 35 3.62 2.83 -10.23
N HIS A 36 4.53 3.12 -9.30
CA HIS A 36 4.16 3.59 -7.96
C HIS A 36 4.17 5.12 -7.92
N LEU A 37 3.02 5.70 -7.54
CA LEU A 37 2.78 7.14 -7.51
C LEU A 37 2.49 7.58 -6.07
N ASP A 38 3.48 8.19 -5.42
CA ASP A 38 3.35 8.68 -4.06
C ASP A 38 2.65 10.05 -4.01
N VAL A 39 1.39 10.09 -3.57
CA VAL A 39 0.62 11.34 -3.41
C VAL A 39 0.77 11.89 -1.99
N MET A 40 1.28 13.12 -1.85
CA MET A 40 1.59 13.78 -0.58
C MET A 40 1.05 15.20 -0.57
N ASP A 41 0.51 15.66 0.56
CA ASP A 41 -0.31 16.88 0.66
C ASP A 41 0.25 17.96 1.63
N MET A 42 1.49 17.82 2.09
CA MET A 42 2.12 18.66 3.12
C MET A 42 1.45 18.63 4.51
N HIS A 43 0.42 17.82 4.73
CA HIS A 43 -0.27 17.69 6.02
C HIS A 43 -0.03 16.33 6.66
N PHE A 44 -0.31 15.24 5.93
CA PHE A 44 -0.10 13.88 6.45
C PHE A 44 1.39 13.53 6.56
N VAL A 45 2.17 14.02 5.59
CA VAL A 45 3.64 13.93 5.56
C VAL A 45 4.22 15.31 5.25
N PRO A 46 5.45 15.62 5.69
CA PRO A 46 6.08 16.93 5.49
C PRO A 46 6.67 17.09 4.08
N ASN A 47 5.91 16.70 3.05
CA ASN A 47 6.30 16.82 1.64
C ASN A 47 5.06 16.98 0.74
N LEU A 48 5.25 17.54 -0.45
CA LEU A 48 4.21 17.80 -1.45
C LEU A 48 4.64 17.16 -2.78
N SER A 49 3.73 16.48 -3.49
CA SER A 49 4.09 15.76 -4.72
C SER A 49 3.03 15.87 -5.82
N PHE A 50 2.06 14.95 -5.82
CA PHE A 50 1.08 14.75 -6.88
C PHE A 50 -0.36 15.03 -6.41
N GLU A 51 -0.55 15.74 -5.29
CA GLU A 51 -1.85 16.04 -4.68
C GLU A 51 -2.82 16.76 -5.63
N LYS A 52 -2.31 17.62 -6.51
CA LYS A 52 -3.12 18.28 -7.54
C LYS A 52 -3.77 17.31 -8.53
N TYR A 53 -3.27 16.08 -8.61
CA TYR A 53 -3.80 15.02 -9.48
C TYR A 53 -4.80 14.10 -8.78
N VAL A 54 -5.16 14.36 -7.51
CA VAL A 54 -6.20 13.63 -6.78
C VAL A 54 -7.51 13.45 -7.59
N PRO A 55 -8.01 14.46 -8.33
CA PRO A 55 -9.22 14.28 -9.15
C PRO A 55 -9.10 13.21 -10.25
N LEU A 56 -7.88 12.91 -10.69
CA LEU A 56 -7.59 11.90 -11.71
C LEU A 56 -7.39 10.50 -11.14
N LEU A 57 -7.37 10.33 -9.81
CA LEU A 57 -7.14 9.03 -9.18
C LEU A 57 -8.18 7.97 -9.58
N LYS A 58 -9.39 8.38 -10.00
CA LYS A 58 -10.41 7.47 -10.54
C LYS A 58 -10.00 6.76 -11.83
N THR A 59 -8.99 7.26 -12.55
CA THR A 59 -8.44 6.58 -13.74
C THR A 59 -7.28 5.66 -13.40
N SER A 60 -6.91 5.54 -12.12
CA SER A 60 -5.86 4.62 -11.65
C SER A 60 -6.39 3.20 -11.49
N ASN A 61 -5.50 2.22 -11.33
CA ASN A 61 -5.88 0.81 -11.14
C ASN A 61 -6.05 0.43 -9.66
N GLN A 62 -5.24 1.02 -8.77
CA GLN A 62 -5.26 0.77 -7.34
C GLN A 62 -5.11 2.09 -6.58
N LEU A 63 -5.87 2.26 -5.51
CA LEU A 63 -5.66 3.34 -4.53
C LEU A 63 -5.26 2.74 -3.19
N THR A 64 -4.15 3.20 -2.64
CA THR A 64 -3.66 2.81 -1.33
C THR A 64 -3.75 4.01 -0.40
N PHE A 65 -4.45 3.87 0.73
CA PHE A 65 -4.54 4.92 1.75
C PHE A 65 -3.88 4.48 3.04
N HIS A 66 -3.44 5.44 3.85
CA HIS A 66 -2.84 5.17 5.15
C HIS A 66 -3.90 4.92 6.21
N PHE A 67 -3.71 3.89 7.04
CA PHE A 67 -4.55 3.62 8.21
C PHE A 67 -4.55 4.82 9.18
N GLU A 68 -3.41 5.48 9.34
CA GLU A 68 -3.24 6.64 10.21
C GLU A 68 -3.98 7.88 9.69
N ALA A 69 -4.21 7.99 8.38
CA ALA A 69 -4.95 9.10 7.79
C ALA A 69 -6.44 9.09 8.21
N LEU A 70 -6.94 7.94 8.65
CA LEU A 70 -8.28 7.79 9.21
C LEU A 70 -8.27 7.61 10.74
N ASN A 71 -7.21 8.09 11.41
CA ASN A 71 -7.02 7.98 12.86
C ASN A 71 -7.02 6.53 13.37
N GLU A 72 -6.54 5.58 12.57
CA GLU A 72 -6.53 4.15 12.95
C GLU A 72 -7.94 3.59 13.25
N ASP A 73 -8.97 4.16 12.65
CA ASP A 73 -10.36 3.74 12.81
C ASP A 73 -10.74 2.70 11.75
N THR A 74 -10.98 1.47 12.21
CA THR A 74 -11.38 0.33 11.38
C THR A 74 -12.65 0.60 10.57
N GLU A 75 -13.71 1.13 11.17
CA GLU A 75 -14.99 1.31 10.47
C GLU A 75 -14.88 2.36 9.37
N ARG A 76 -14.16 3.46 9.63
CA ARG A 76 -13.87 4.48 8.61
C ARG A 76 -13.04 3.91 7.47
N CYS A 77 -12.06 3.05 7.77
CA CYS A 77 -11.25 2.38 6.75
C CYS A 77 -12.08 1.39 5.91
N ILE A 78 -13.00 0.64 6.53
CA ILE A 78 -13.94 -0.24 5.83
C ILE A 78 -14.82 0.57 4.87
N GLN A 79 -15.35 1.70 5.34
CA GLN A 79 -16.20 2.57 4.53
C GLN A 79 -15.46 3.11 3.30
N LEU A 80 -14.25 3.64 3.49
CA LEU A 80 -13.42 4.12 2.37
C LEU A 80 -13.02 2.98 1.43
N ALA A 81 -12.69 1.80 1.96
CA ALA A 81 -12.35 0.65 1.15
C ALA A 81 -13.54 0.24 0.26
N LYS A 82 -14.77 0.22 0.79
CA LYS A 82 -15.98 -0.02 -0.03
C LYS A 82 -16.11 1.00 -1.16
N GLU A 83 -15.94 2.28 -0.87
CA GLU A 83 -16.03 3.35 -1.88
C GLU A 83 -15.00 3.17 -3.01
N ILE A 84 -13.75 2.80 -2.68
CA ILE A 84 -12.71 2.53 -3.67
C ILE A 84 -13.12 1.32 -4.56
N ARG A 85 -13.62 0.25 -3.93
CA ARG A 85 -14.04 -0.97 -4.62
C ARG A 85 -15.28 -0.74 -5.50
N ASP A 86 -16.23 0.09 -5.07
CA ASP A 86 -17.42 0.48 -5.83
C ASP A 86 -17.09 1.27 -7.10
N ASN A 87 -15.93 1.94 -7.12
CA ASN A 87 -15.41 2.60 -8.31
C ASN A 87 -14.64 1.63 -9.26
N ASN A 88 -14.62 0.32 -8.95
CA ASN A 88 -13.88 -0.73 -9.68
C ASN A 88 -12.34 -0.60 -9.61
N LEU A 89 -11.81 0.00 -8.55
CA LEU A 89 -10.36 0.06 -8.29
C LEU A 89 -9.97 -1.02 -7.28
N TRP A 90 -8.71 -1.45 -7.33
CA TRP A 90 -8.13 -2.20 -6.21
C TRP A 90 -7.92 -1.28 -5.02
N CYS A 91 -8.13 -1.82 -3.81
CA CYS A 91 -7.97 -1.09 -2.56
C CYS A 91 -6.72 -1.59 -1.84
N GLY A 92 -5.76 -0.71 -1.62
CA GLY A 92 -4.62 -0.94 -0.75
C GLY A 92 -4.78 -0.25 0.60
N ILE A 93 -4.14 -0.78 1.64
CA ILE A 93 -3.96 -0.10 2.92
C ILE A 93 -2.48 -0.04 3.27
N SER A 94 -2.02 1.12 3.74
CA SER A 94 -0.65 1.36 4.17
C SER A 94 -0.58 1.58 5.68
N ILE A 95 0.53 1.17 6.29
CA ILE A 95 0.86 1.47 7.69
C ILE A 95 2.27 2.03 7.80
N LYS A 96 2.42 3.05 8.65
CA LYS A 96 3.70 3.62 9.07
C LYS A 96 4.48 2.64 9.95
N PRO A 97 5.81 2.83 10.08
CA PRO A 97 6.65 1.89 10.84
C PRO A 97 6.23 1.65 12.30
N LYS A 98 5.64 2.66 12.96
CA LYS A 98 5.25 2.60 14.38
C LYS A 98 3.85 2.03 14.60
N THR A 99 3.12 1.75 13.53
CA THR A 99 1.75 1.29 13.60
C THR A 99 1.72 -0.23 13.75
N ASP A 100 0.99 -0.68 14.77
CA ASP A 100 0.86 -2.12 15.03
C ASP A 100 0.03 -2.79 13.92
N VAL A 101 0.67 -3.74 13.22
CA VAL A 101 0.06 -4.52 12.13
C VAL A 101 -1.16 -5.32 12.57
N GLN A 102 -1.24 -5.71 13.85
CA GLN A 102 -2.38 -6.46 14.39
C GLN A 102 -3.70 -5.67 14.29
N LYS A 103 -3.63 -4.33 14.30
CA LYS A 103 -4.80 -3.47 14.13
C LYS A 103 -5.45 -3.59 12.75
N LEU A 104 -4.74 -4.12 11.75
CA LEU A 104 -5.28 -4.34 10.41
C LEU A 104 -6.10 -5.63 10.30
N VAL A 105 -5.97 -6.59 11.23
CA VAL A 105 -6.63 -7.91 11.11
C VAL A 105 -8.14 -7.79 10.83
N PRO A 106 -8.92 -6.97 11.55
CA PRO A 106 -10.35 -6.81 11.27
C PRO A 106 -10.65 -6.27 9.87
N LEU A 107 -9.78 -5.41 9.33
CA LEU A 107 -9.91 -4.88 7.97
C LEU A 107 -9.65 -5.95 6.91
N LEU A 108 -8.63 -6.79 7.13
CA LEU A 108 -8.26 -7.85 6.20
C LEU A 108 -9.34 -8.95 6.11
N ASP A 109 -10.02 -9.24 7.22
CA ASP A 109 -11.13 -10.21 7.27
C ASP A 109 -12.34 -9.78 6.43
N THR A 110 -12.49 -8.48 6.15
CA THR A 110 -13.69 -7.93 5.52
C THR A 110 -13.87 -8.34 4.08
N ASN A 111 -12.80 -8.57 3.33
CA ASN A 111 -12.99 -8.79 1.91
C ASN A 111 -12.24 -7.86 0.94
N LEU A 112 -11.94 -6.68 1.49
CA LEU A 112 -11.97 -5.43 0.73
C LEU A 112 -10.58 -4.98 0.30
N ILE A 113 -9.55 -5.39 1.03
CA ILE A 113 -8.16 -5.00 0.81
C ILE A 113 -7.49 -5.98 -0.15
N ASN A 114 -6.99 -5.45 -1.27
CA ASN A 114 -6.20 -6.17 -2.27
C ASN A 114 -4.71 -6.20 -1.93
N THR A 115 -4.19 -5.13 -1.33
CA THR A 115 -2.76 -4.95 -1.05
C THR A 115 -2.54 -4.36 0.35
N VAL A 116 -1.56 -4.86 1.10
CA VAL A 116 -1.06 -4.21 2.31
C VAL A 116 0.33 -3.65 2.02
N LEU A 117 0.49 -2.34 2.17
CA LEU A 117 1.77 -1.63 2.00
C LEU A 117 2.39 -1.41 3.39
N VAL A 118 3.45 -2.16 3.69
CA VAL A 118 4.21 -1.98 4.94
C VAL A 118 5.34 -1.00 4.66
N MET A 119 5.31 0.17 5.30
CA MET A 119 6.38 1.15 5.15
C MET A 119 7.65 0.68 5.85
N THR A 120 8.77 0.66 5.13
CA THR A 120 10.10 0.27 5.66
C THR A 120 11.03 1.47 5.85
N VAL A 121 10.46 2.67 5.86
CA VAL A 121 11.06 3.98 6.14
C VAL A 121 9.94 4.87 6.67
N GLU A 122 10.25 6.01 7.29
CA GLU A 122 9.21 7.01 7.58
C GLU A 122 8.72 7.64 6.26
N PRO A 123 7.40 7.67 5.98
CA PRO A 123 6.90 8.20 4.72
C PRO A 123 7.18 9.69 4.59
N GLY A 124 7.45 10.13 3.35
CA GLY A 124 7.64 11.54 3.00
C GLY A 124 8.79 11.75 2.02
N PHE A 125 9.91 11.05 2.18
CA PHE A 125 11.09 11.24 1.34
C PHE A 125 11.74 9.91 0.92
N GLY A 126 12.30 9.88 -0.29
CA GLY A 126 13.14 8.78 -0.75
C GLY A 126 14.57 8.86 -0.21
N GLY A 127 15.39 7.83 -0.49
CA GLY A 127 16.82 7.79 -0.14
C GLY A 127 17.13 7.45 1.32
N GLN A 128 16.12 7.17 2.13
CA GLN A 128 16.28 6.70 3.51
C GLN A 128 16.80 5.26 3.56
N SER A 129 17.46 4.90 4.67
CA SER A 129 17.93 3.53 4.90
C SER A 129 16.76 2.59 5.23
N PHE A 130 16.82 1.38 4.69
CA PHE A 130 15.82 0.34 4.94
C PHE A 130 15.75 -0.04 6.44
N MET A 131 14.54 -0.04 7.00
CA MET A 131 14.25 -0.44 8.37
C MET A 131 14.01 -1.96 8.46
N HIS A 132 15.07 -2.72 8.76
CA HIS A 132 15.01 -4.19 8.82
C HIS A 132 14.00 -4.75 9.83
N ASP A 133 13.76 -4.04 10.92
CA ASP A 133 12.77 -4.36 11.95
C ASP A 133 11.33 -4.40 11.42
N MET A 134 11.03 -3.70 10.31
CA MET A 134 9.73 -3.74 9.64
C MET A 134 9.44 -5.05 8.91
N MET A 135 10.47 -5.87 8.65
CA MET A 135 10.28 -7.25 8.17
C MET A 135 9.75 -8.18 9.27
N GLY A 136 9.54 -7.63 10.47
CA GLY A 136 8.86 -8.29 11.57
C GLY A 136 9.84 -8.99 12.50
N THR A 137 10.59 -8.23 13.30
CA THR A 137 10.89 -8.73 14.66
C THR A 137 9.61 -8.84 15.49
N SER A 138 8.54 -8.11 15.13
CA SER A 138 7.19 -8.23 15.70
C SER A 138 6.42 -9.48 15.28
N ILE A 139 6.71 -10.08 14.11
CA ILE A 139 6.21 -11.42 13.79
C ILE A 139 6.89 -12.45 14.69
N PHE A 140 8.20 -12.36 14.90
CA PHE A 140 8.93 -13.26 15.82
C PHE A 140 8.59 -13.05 17.31
N ASN A 141 8.06 -11.88 17.69
CA ASN A 141 7.65 -11.53 19.05
C ASN A 141 6.13 -11.64 19.30
N ALA A 142 5.34 -12.06 18.31
CA ALA A 142 3.94 -12.42 18.55
C ALA A 142 3.86 -13.63 19.48
N GLU A 143 2.82 -13.75 20.31
CA GLU A 143 2.60 -14.97 21.10
C GLU A 143 2.52 -16.22 20.22
N ASP A 144 1.98 -16.07 18.99
CA ASP A 144 2.02 -17.10 17.94
C ASP A 144 2.40 -16.51 16.56
N PRO A 145 3.71 -16.45 16.24
CA PRO A 145 4.25 -16.00 14.97
C PRO A 145 3.72 -16.81 13.77
N LYS A 146 3.46 -18.10 14.00
CA LYS A 146 3.02 -19.03 12.96
C LYS A 146 1.58 -18.72 12.58
N TYR A 147 0.72 -18.43 13.55
CA TYR A 147 -0.66 -18.01 13.31
C TYR A 147 -0.73 -16.72 12.47
N VAL A 148 0.12 -15.73 12.75
CA VAL A 148 0.14 -14.47 11.98
C VAL A 148 0.56 -14.73 10.53
N ILE A 149 1.63 -15.50 10.32
CA ILE A 149 2.10 -15.89 8.98
C ILE A 149 1.03 -16.71 8.24
N ASP A 150 0.41 -17.67 8.92
CA ASP A 150 -0.62 -18.52 8.34
C ASP A 150 -1.90 -17.72 8.05
N THR A 151 -2.24 -16.73 8.87
CA THR A 151 -3.40 -15.84 8.66
C THR A 151 -3.14 -14.88 7.51
N MET A 152 -1.96 -14.29 7.40
CA MET A 152 -1.59 -13.47 6.24
C MET A 152 -1.61 -14.31 4.95
N ARG A 153 -1.07 -15.53 4.99
CA ARG A 153 -1.15 -16.47 3.86
C ARG A 153 -2.58 -16.91 3.57
N ALA A 154 -3.39 -17.18 4.59
CA ALA A 154 -4.77 -17.65 4.45
C ALA A 154 -5.71 -16.54 3.97
N SER A 155 -5.56 -15.31 4.44
CA SER A 155 -6.29 -14.14 3.94
C SER A 155 -5.99 -13.92 2.47
N VAL A 156 -4.70 -14.03 2.08
CA VAL A 156 -4.32 -14.00 0.67
C VAL A 156 -4.90 -15.20 -0.11
N GLN A 157 -4.92 -16.41 0.45
CA GLN A 157 -5.44 -17.60 -0.22
C GLN A 157 -6.97 -17.70 -0.28
N LYS A 158 -7.71 -17.10 0.66
CA LYS A 158 -9.17 -17.10 0.71
C LYS A 158 -9.77 -16.22 -0.40
N TYR A 159 -9.03 -15.19 -0.84
CA TYR A 159 -9.31 -14.39 -2.05
C TYR A 159 -9.12 -15.15 -3.36
N LEU A 160 -8.41 -16.27 -3.37
CA LEU A 160 -8.17 -17.06 -4.59
C LEU A 160 -9.31 -18.02 -4.92
N LYS A 161 -10.39 -18.00 -4.11
CA LYS A 161 -11.56 -18.90 -4.25
C LYS A 161 -12.82 -18.25 -4.85
N ASN A 162 -12.79 -16.98 -5.22
CA ASN A 162 -13.84 -16.32 -6.02
C ASN A 162 -13.27 -15.76 -7.31
#